data_AF-A0A1V9X7E9-F1
#
_entry.id   AF-A0A1V9X7E9-F1
#
_cell.length_a   1.000
_cell.length_b   1.000
_cell.length_c   1.000
_cell.angle_alpha   90.00
_cell.angle_beta   90.00
_cell.angle_gamma   90.00
#
_symmetry.space_group_name_H-M   'P 1'
#
loop_
_entity.id
_entity.type
_entity.pdbx_description
1 polymer ?
#
loop_
_entity_poly.entity_id
_entity_poly.type
_entity_poly.pdbx_seq_one_letter_code
_entity_poly.pdbx_strand_id
1 'polypeptide(L)'
;MEPMDRIDKATLVLYLNLGGEMVYILQQRLSAQKVSQDKSGRVLQEVIGCFLCPDTIAELLKLDTLSLSSAKFIKCLFERVVHSSIMRLNRESMDKLYDLMTMVFKYQLLMVPSPRQSIAVTLNHLDTIETYVKENLE
;
A
#
# COMPACT_ATOMS: atom_id res chain seq x y z
N MET A 1 -13.88 -27.15 2.44
CA MET A 1 -13.16 -25.88 2.24
C MET A 1 -13.30 -25.09 3.53
N GLU A 2 -12.31 -25.26 4.41
CA GLU A 2 -12.31 -24.83 5.80
C GLU A 2 -12.29 -23.29 5.90
N PRO A 3 -12.92 -22.70 6.94
CA PRO A 3 -12.97 -21.24 7.16
C PRO A 3 -11.59 -20.58 7.36
N MET A 4 -10.52 -21.37 7.60
CA MET A 4 -9.14 -20.89 7.77
C MET A 4 -8.58 -20.25 6.48
N ASP A 5 -8.82 -20.87 5.32
CA ASP A 5 -8.37 -20.42 3.99
C ASP A 5 -9.00 -19.08 3.53
N ARG A 6 -10.09 -18.64 4.21
CA ARG A 6 -10.77 -17.37 3.90
C ARG A 6 -10.12 -16.17 4.59
N ILE A 7 -9.35 -16.39 5.64
CA ILE A 7 -8.79 -15.32 6.48
C ILE A 7 -7.52 -14.73 5.84
N ASP A 8 -6.74 -15.54 5.12
CA ASP A 8 -5.50 -15.11 4.44
C ASP A 8 -5.76 -14.09 3.32
N LYS A 9 -6.92 -14.21 2.65
CA LYS A 9 -7.31 -13.31 1.55
C LYS A 9 -7.72 -11.92 2.04
N ALA A 10 -8.23 -11.80 3.27
CA ALA A 10 -8.58 -10.49 3.84
C ALA A 10 -7.33 -9.63 4.07
N THR A 11 -6.22 -10.25 4.48
CA THR A 11 -4.92 -9.59 4.63
C THR A 11 -4.41 -9.03 3.31
N LEU A 12 -4.54 -9.77 2.21
CA LEU A 12 -4.16 -9.30 0.88
C LEU A 12 -4.99 -8.09 0.43
N VAL A 13 -6.31 -8.13 0.63
CA VAL A 13 -7.20 -7.00 0.28
C VAL A 13 -6.84 -5.76 1.11
N LEU A 14 -6.53 -5.92 2.40
CA LEU A 14 -6.07 -4.81 3.24
C LEU A 14 -4.72 -4.27 2.75
N TYR A 15 -3.77 -5.15 2.45
CA TYR A 15 -2.45 -4.78 1.94
C TYR A 15 -2.56 -3.95 0.66
N LEU A 16 -3.38 -4.37 -0.30
CA LEU A 16 -3.62 -3.64 -1.56
C LEU A 16 -4.22 -2.26 -1.31
N ASN A 17 -5.23 -2.16 -0.43
CA ASN A 17 -5.84 -0.86 -0.10
C ASN A 17 -4.86 0.09 0.58
N LEU A 18 -4.10 -0.40 1.57
CA LEU A 18 -3.06 0.40 2.22
C LEU A 18 -1.95 0.79 1.23
N GLY A 19 -1.61 -0.09 0.28
CA GLY A 19 -0.69 0.23 -0.81
C GLY A 19 -1.17 1.38 -1.69
N GLY A 20 -2.47 1.42 -2.03
CA GLY A 20 -3.06 2.54 -2.76
C GLY A 20 -2.94 3.86 -2.01
N GLU A 21 -3.27 3.86 -0.71
CA GLU A 21 -3.10 5.03 0.15
C GLU A 21 -1.65 5.47 0.27
N MET A 22 -0.71 4.52 0.37
CA MET A 22 0.72 4.81 0.36
C MET A 22 1.10 5.58 -0.90
N VAL A 23 0.68 5.11 -2.07
CA VAL A 23 0.97 5.77 -3.35
C VAL A 23 0.38 7.17 -3.41
N TYR A 24 -0.87 7.37 -2.98
CA TYR A 24 -1.48 8.70 -2.91
C TYR A 24 -0.67 9.65 -2.01
N ILE A 25 -0.33 9.22 -0.80
CA ILE A 25 0.40 10.04 0.17
C ILE A 25 1.81 10.35 -0.36
N LEU A 26 2.52 9.38 -0.93
CA LEU A 26 3.85 9.58 -1.49
C LEU A 26 3.81 10.55 -2.67
N GLN A 27 2.88 10.37 -3.60
CA GLN A 27 2.72 11.28 -4.75
C GLN A 27 2.43 12.72 -4.30
N GLN A 28 1.52 12.89 -3.33
CA GLN A 28 1.22 14.20 -2.76
C GLN A 28 2.45 14.83 -2.09
N ARG A 29 3.22 14.06 -1.33
CA ARG A 29 4.45 14.55 -0.66
C ARG A 29 5.53 14.94 -1.66
N LEU A 30 5.76 14.13 -2.70
CA LEU A 30 6.72 14.42 -3.77
C LEU A 30 6.32 15.67 -4.55
N SER A 31 5.03 15.82 -4.86
CA SER A 31 4.47 17.01 -5.51
C SER A 31 4.63 18.27 -4.65
N ALA A 32 4.31 18.20 -3.35
CA ALA A 32 4.47 19.32 -2.42
C ALA A 32 5.93 19.77 -2.28
N GLN A 33 6.88 18.85 -2.41
CA GLN A 33 8.32 19.13 -2.43
C GLN A 33 8.83 19.60 -3.80
N LYS A 34 7.95 19.75 -4.81
CA LYS A 34 8.29 20.15 -6.18
C LYS A 34 9.32 19.22 -6.85
N VAL A 35 9.29 17.93 -6.54
CA VAL A 35 10.09 16.92 -7.23
C VAL A 35 9.64 16.83 -8.69
N SER A 36 10.58 16.71 -9.64
CA SER A 36 10.24 16.60 -11.07
C SER A 36 9.37 15.37 -11.35
N GLN A 37 8.45 15.47 -12.31
CA GLN A 37 7.52 14.38 -12.62
C GLN A 37 8.24 13.08 -13.02
N ASP A 38 9.32 13.17 -13.81
CA ASP A 38 10.15 12.00 -14.16
C ASP A 38 10.75 11.33 -12.91
N LYS A 39 11.28 12.11 -11.97
CA LYS A 39 11.86 11.55 -10.74
C LYS A 39 10.80 10.98 -9.80
N SER A 40 9.65 11.65 -9.67
CA SER A 40 8.52 11.15 -8.87
C SER A 40 7.96 9.85 -9.44
N GLY A 41 7.79 9.78 -10.76
CA GLY A 41 7.33 8.58 -11.47
C GLY A 41 8.25 7.39 -11.20
N ARG A 42 9.57 7.58 -11.35
CA ARG A 42 10.57 6.53 -11.03
C ARG A 42 10.51 6.07 -9.58
N VAL A 43 10.41 6.99 -8.62
CA VAL A 43 10.29 6.64 -7.19
C VAL A 43 9.05 5.76 -6.96
N LEU A 44 7.90 6.16 -7.50
CA LEU A 44 6.66 5.39 -7.31
C LEU A 44 6.68 4.04 -8.03
N GLN A 45 7.32 3.96 -9.20
CA GLN A 45 7.52 2.70 -9.91
C GLN A 45 8.41 1.73 -9.15
N GLU A 46 9.53 2.20 -8.59
CA GLU A 46 10.42 1.37 -7.76
C GLU A 46 9.65 0.83 -6.54
N VAL A 47 8.88 1.71 -5.87
CA VAL A 47 8.03 1.34 -4.74
C VAL A 47 6.98 0.30 -5.14
N ILE A 48 6.25 0.52 -6.25
CA ILE A 48 5.21 -0.39 -6.72
C ILE A 48 5.79 -1.73 -7.20
N GLY A 49 6.95 -1.71 -7.85
CA GLY A 49 7.66 -2.92 -8.28
C GLY A 49 8.02 -3.80 -7.08
N CYS A 50 8.50 -3.21 -5.98
CA CYS A 50 8.76 -3.96 -4.75
C CYS A 50 7.46 -4.41 -4.05
N PHE A 51 6.43 -3.56 -4.05
CA PHE A 51 5.11 -3.82 -3.45
C PHE A 51 4.41 -5.03 -4.08
N LEU A 52 4.47 -5.16 -5.41
CA LEU A 52 3.87 -6.27 -6.16
C LEU A 52 4.84 -7.42 -6.43
N CYS A 53 6.06 -7.37 -5.88
CA CYS A 53 7.06 -8.42 -6.09
C CYS A 53 6.51 -9.77 -5.58
N PRO A 54 6.65 -10.87 -6.35
CA PRO A 54 6.18 -12.19 -5.95
C PRO A 54 6.70 -12.62 -4.58
N ASP A 55 7.94 -12.29 -4.24
CA ASP A 55 8.54 -12.62 -2.95
C ASP A 55 7.87 -11.84 -1.80
N THR A 56 7.57 -10.55 -2.01
CA THR A 56 6.83 -9.73 -1.04
C THR A 56 5.43 -10.28 -0.80
N ILE A 57 4.73 -10.64 -1.88
CA ILE A 57 3.38 -11.22 -1.80
C ILE A 57 3.42 -12.60 -1.14
N ALA A 58 4.39 -13.44 -1.48
CA ALA A 58 4.56 -14.76 -0.86
C ALA A 58 4.87 -14.64 0.65
N GLU A 59 5.64 -13.64 1.07
CA GLU A 59 5.89 -13.38 2.49
C GLU A 59 4.62 -12.91 3.21
N LEU A 60 3.82 -12.06 2.58
CA LEU A 60 2.53 -11.62 3.11
C LEU A 60 1.55 -12.78 3.27
N LEU A 61 1.50 -13.69 2.30
CA LEU A 61 0.59 -14.84 2.30
C LEU A 61 0.97 -15.93 3.32
N LYS A 62 2.19 -15.88 3.90
CA LYS A 62 2.57 -16.75 5.03
C LYS A 62 1.99 -16.29 6.37
N LEU A 63 1.27 -15.16 6.40
CA LEU A 63 0.64 -14.66 7.62
C LEU A 63 -0.76 -15.26 7.78
N ASP A 64 -0.87 -16.26 8.66
CA ASP A 64 -2.11 -17.00 8.88
C ASP A 64 -3.19 -16.24 9.67
N THR A 65 -2.97 -14.99 10.09
CA THR A 65 -4.00 -14.18 10.81
C THR A 65 -3.65 -12.69 10.92
N LEU A 66 -4.67 -11.83 11.11
CA LEU A 66 -4.56 -10.42 11.53
C LEU A 66 -4.44 -10.31 13.07
N SER A 67 -3.30 -10.75 13.63
CA SER A 67 -2.98 -10.53 15.04
C SER A 67 -2.23 -9.20 15.23
N LEU A 68 -1.99 -8.81 16.49
CA LEU A 68 -1.16 -7.64 16.80
C LEU A 68 0.29 -7.79 16.28
N SER A 69 0.79 -9.02 16.12
CA SER A 69 2.10 -9.27 15.50
C SER A 69 2.07 -8.99 13.99
N SER A 70 0.93 -9.24 13.36
CA SER A 70 0.70 -9.06 11.92
C SER A 70 0.68 -7.58 11.54
N ALA A 71 0.15 -6.70 12.39
CA ALA A 71 0.21 -5.26 12.17
C ALA A 71 1.65 -4.71 12.18
N LYS A 72 2.51 -5.21 13.09
CA LYS A 72 3.94 -4.86 13.11
C LYS A 72 4.64 -5.37 11.86
N PHE A 73 4.35 -6.61 11.47
CA PHE A 73 4.93 -7.20 10.27
C PHE A 73 4.53 -6.46 8.99
N ILE A 74 3.24 -6.14 8.81
CA ILE A 74 2.75 -5.35 7.66
C ILE A 74 3.46 -3.99 7.62
N LYS A 75 3.64 -3.33 8.77
CA LYS A 75 4.41 -2.08 8.85
C LYS A 75 5.86 -2.26 8.39
N CYS A 76 6.56 -3.31 8.85
CA CYS A 76 7.91 -3.63 8.40
C CYS A 76 7.98 -3.91 6.90
N LEU A 77 6.98 -4.60 6.34
CA LEU A 77 6.88 -4.83 4.89
C LEU A 77 6.77 -3.49 4.14
N PHE A 78 5.90 -2.59 4.58
CA PHE A 78 5.77 -1.26 3.97
C PHE A 78 7.03 -0.41 4.09
N GLU A 79 7.73 -0.48 5.22
CA GLU A 79 9.03 0.20 5.38
C GLU A 79 10.05 -0.30 4.34
N ARG A 80 10.16 -1.63 4.17
CA ARG A 80 11.03 -2.25 3.15
C ARG A 80 10.63 -1.85 1.73
N VAL A 81 9.33 -1.83 1.44
CA VAL A 81 8.78 -1.43 0.14
C VAL A 81 9.12 0.03 -0.17
N VAL A 82 8.93 0.95 0.78
CA VAL A 82 9.23 2.37 0.54
C VAL A 82 10.73 2.61 0.35
N HIS A 83 11.57 1.95 1.15
CA HIS A 83 13.03 2.06 1.07
C HIS A 83 13.67 1.28 -0.07
N SER A 84 12.88 0.55 -0.86
CA SER A 84 13.34 -0.05 -2.12
C SER A 84 13.68 1.00 -3.18
N SER A 85 13.06 2.17 -3.10
CA SER A 85 13.32 3.29 -3.99
C SER A 85 14.51 4.15 -3.56
N ILE A 86 14.94 5.06 -4.43
CA ILE A 86 15.95 6.08 -4.09
C ILE A 86 15.50 7.02 -2.96
N MET A 87 14.19 7.14 -2.69
CA MET A 87 13.67 7.97 -1.62
C MET A 87 14.01 7.39 -0.25
N ARG A 88 14.57 8.24 0.63
CA ARG A 88 14.92 7.87 2.00
C ARG A 88 14.02 8.60 2.99
N LEU A 89 13.14 7.86 3.66
CA LEU A 89 12.38 8.35 4.81
C LEU A 89 13.11 7.99 6.09
N ASN A 90 13.21 8.95 7.02
CA ASN A 90 13.63 8.65 8.38
C ASN A 90 12.52 7.91 9.15
N ARG A 91 12.86 7.34 10.31
CA ARG A 91 11.93 6.55 11.13
C ARG A 91 10.64 7.30 11.47
N GLU A 92 10.76 8.56 11.88
CA GLU A 92 9.61 9.40 12.22
C GLU A 92 8.69 9.63 11.00
N SER A 93 9.26 9.85 9.83
CA SER A 93 8.52 10.06 8.58
C SER A 93 7.84 8.78 8.08
N MET A 94 8.47 7.63 8.32
CA MET A 94 7.90 6.31 8.03
C MET A 94 6.74 5.99 8.97
N ASP A 95 6.88 6.27 10.27
CA ASP A 95 5.80 6.13 11.25
C ASP A 95 4.59 6.99 10.87
N LYS A 96 4.81 8.26 10.55
CA LYS A 96 3.78 9.18 10.07
C LYS A 96 3.13 8.72 8.75
N LEU A 97 3.90 8.12 7.84
CA LEU A 97 3.35 7.57 6.60
C LEU A 97 2.36 6.43 6.90
N TYR A 98 2.77 5.46 7.71
CA TYR A 98 1.93 4.33 8.06
C TYR A 98 0.66 4.74 8.84
N ASP A 99 0.81 5.67 9.78
CA ASP A 99 -0.33 6.21 10.54
C ASP A 99 -1.32 6.93 9.62
N LEU A 100 -0.84 7.71 8.65
CA LEU A 100 -1.71 8.36 7.66
C LEU A 100 -2.40 7.34 6.75
N MET A 101 -1.68 6.35 6.22
CA MET A 101 -2.28 5.29 5.38
C MET A 101 -3.44 4.60 6.10
N THR A 102 -3.21 4.19 7.35
CA THR A 102 -4.23 3.50 8.14
C THR A 102 -5.37 4.43 8.56
N MET A 103 -5.08 5.69 8.89
CA MET A 103 -6.10 6.68 9.26
C MET A 103 -7.00 7.02 8.06
N VAL A 104 -6.42 7.32 6.89
CA VAL A 104 -7.18 7.75 5.70
C VAL A 104 -8.04 6.61 5.19
N PHE A 105 -7.50 5.38 5.09
CA PHE A 105 -8.29 4.24 4.65
C PHE A 105 -9.46 3.95 5.61
N LYS A 106 -9.21 3.96 6.93
CA LYS A 106 -10.28 3.82 7.94
C LYS A 106 -11.32 4.91 7.80
N TYR A 107 -10.89 6.16 7.61
CA TYR A 107 -11.80 7.28 7.43
C TYR A 107 -12.67 7.12 6.18
N GLN A 108 -12.08 6.76 5.04
CA GLN A 108 -12.84 6.49 3.81
C GLN A 108 -13.91 5.41 4.03
N LEU A 109 -13.57 4.30 4.69
CA LEU A 109 -14.52 3.24 4.98
C LEU A 109 -15.63 3.67 5.95
N LEU A 110 -15.32 4.51 6.94
CA LEU A 110 -16.31 5.03 7.90
C LEU A 110 -17.26 6.04 7.25
N MET A 111 -16.79 6.79 6.26
CA MET A 111 -17.56 7.83 5.57
C MET A 111 -18.40 7.29 4.41
N VAL A 112 -18.24 6.02 4.06
CA VAL A 112 -18.99 5.39 2.97
C VAL A 112 -20.48 5.24 3.36
N PRO A 113 -21.43 5.88 2.65
CA PRO A 113 -22.87 5.81 2.96
C PRO A 113 -23.53 4.48 2.60
N SER A 114 -22.88 3.62 1.80
CA SER A 114 -23.41 2.30 1.45
C SER A 114 -22.31 1.27 1.21
N PRO A 115 -22.49 -0.01 1.59
CA PRO A 115 -21.46 -1.04 1.41
C PRO A 115 -20.94 -1.20 -0.02
N ARG A 116 -21.75 -0.85 -1.04
CA ARG A 116 -21.30 -0.86 -2.43
C ARG A 116 -20.16 0.13 -2.70
N GLN A 117 -20.14 1.26 -2.01
CA GLN A 117 -19.12 2.28 -2.24
C GLN A 117 -17.77 1.92 -1.60
N SER A 118 -17.70 1.00 -0.63
CA SER A 118 -16.40 0.50 -0.14
C SER A 118 -15.64 -0.29 -1.21
N ILE A 119 -16.38 -0.94 -2.11
CA ILE A 119 -15.81 -1.57 -3.31
C ILE A 119 -15.20 -0.49 -4.21
N ALA A 120 -15.89 0.64 -4.41
CA ALA A 120 -15.36 1.75 -5.21
C ALA A 120 -14.06 2.33 -4.62
N VAL A 121 -13.97 2.45 -3.30
CA VAL A 121 -12.71 2.82 -2.62
C VAL A 121 -11.59 1.85 -2.98
N THR A 122 -11.84 0.54 -2.89
CA THR A 122 -10.84 -0.47 -3.26
C THR A 122 -10.46 -0.39 -4.74
N LEU A 123 -11.43 -0.21 -5.63
CA LEU A 123 -11.17 -0.08 -7.07
C LEU A 123 -10.30 1.15 -7.39
N ASN A 124 -10.54 2.28 -6.72
CA ASN A 124 -9.71 3.48 -6.90
C ASN A 124 -8.25 3.25 -6.48
N HIS A 125 -8.03 2.53 -5.38
CA HIS A 125 -6.68 2.13 -4.95
C HIS A 125 -6.01 1.22 -5.98
N LEU A 126 -6.73 0.24 -6.50
CA LEU A 126 -6.20 -0.68 -7.51
C LEU A 126 -5.87 0.03 -8.83
N ASP A 127 -6.73 0.92 -9.30
CA ASP A 127 -6.52 1.73 -10.51
C ASP A 127 -5.27 2.62 -10.38
N THR A 128 -5.08 3.20 -9.19
CA THR A 128 -3.89 3.99 -8.87
C THR A 128 -2.62 3.16 -8.90
N ILE A 129 -2.65 1.96 -8.31
CA ILE A 129 -1.51 1.04 -8.34
C ILE A 129 -1.22 0.63 -9.79
N GLU A 130 -2.25 0.24 -10.55
CA GLU A 130 -2.15 -0.19 -11.95
C GLU A 130 -1.51 0.88 -12.85
N THR A 131 -1.80 2.15 -12.59
CA THR A 131 -1.22 3.28 -13.34
C THR A 131 0.31 3.25 -13.33
N TYR A 132 0.94 2.83 -12.23
CA TYR A 132 2.41 2.76 -12.12
C TYR A 132 2.99 1.39 -12.50
N VAL A 133 2.14 0.37 -12.69
CA VAL A 133 2.57 -0.96 -13.16
C VAL A 133 2.82 -0.96 -14.67
N LYS A 134 2.04 -0.19 -15.43
CA LYS A 134 2.06 -0.18 -16.90
C LYS A 134 3.36 0.32 -17.53
N GLU A 135 4.25 0.97 -16.79
CA GLU A 135 5.54 1.44 -17.32
C GLU A 135 6.68 0.38 -17.27
N ASN A 136 6.45 -0.81 -16.70
CA ASN A 136 7.48 -1.86 -16.53
C ASN A 136 7.07 -3.26 -17.05
N LEU A 137 6.01 -3.38 -17.84
CA LEU A 137 5.55 -4.66 -18.43
C LEU A 137 5.54 -4.67 -19.97
N GLU A 138 6.26 -3.74 -20.61
CA GLU A 138 6.63 -3.83 -22.03
C GLU A 138 8.11 -4.22 -22.19
#